data_AF-A0A1M7ZSF7-F1
#
_entry.id   AF-A0A1M7ZSF7-F1
#
_cell.length_a   1.000
_cell.length_b   1.000
_cell.length_c   1.000
_cell.angle_alpha   90.00
_cell.angle_beta   90.00
_cell.angle_gamma   90.00
#
_symmetry.space_group_name_H-M   'P 1'
#
loop_
_entity.id
_entity.type
_entity.pdbx_description
1 polymer ?
#
loop_
_entity_poly.entity_id
_entity_poly.type
_entity_poly.pdbx_seq_one_letter_code
_entity_poly.pdbx_strand_id
1 'polypeptide(L)'
;MKQIITILIVFLSNMIIGQENKALLGKWKVIEIFNNDYFYKVENDSIVLSEKMQKRYRNKISQQDYKASIRGDNREVIFEFRNENEFYYFFSEKAIYPTFKGTYEMIKNLLFLDLTNLANIKIKKEASFYFKDGNLHFTMHLESNNPYNYTLKKL
;
A
#
# COMPACT_ATOMS: atom_id res chain seq x y z
N MET A 1 32.83 -32.93 16.21
CA MET A 1 32.78 -31.50 15.79
C MET A 1 32.12 -31.29 14.42
N LYS A 2 32.42 -32.07 13.37
CA LYS A 2 31.81 -31.90 12.03
C LYS A 2 30.28 -32.08 11.99
N GLN A 3 29.73 -33.02 12.76
CA GLN A 3 28.28 -33.27 12.81
C GLN A 3 27.50 -32.14 13.51
N ILE A 4 28.07 -31.51 14.54
CA ILE A 4 27.41 -30.41 15.29
C ILE A 4 27.28 -29.17 14.41
N ILE A 5 28.31 -28.86 13.60
CA ILE A 5 28.30 -27.72 12.67
C ILE A 5 27.22 -27.91 11.59
N THR A 6 27.03 -29.14 11.11
CA THR A 6 26.04 -29.46 10.07
C THR A 6 24.61 -29.26 10.58
N ILE A 7 24.33 -29.67 11.82
CA ILE A 7 23.01 -29.48 12.45
C ILE A 7 22.74 -28.00 12.69
N LEU A 8 23.74 -27.21 13.08
CA LEU A 8 23.59 -25.77 13.33
C LEU A 8 23.27 -24.98 12.04
N ILE A 9 23.89 -25.35 10.91
CA ILE A 9 23.62 -24.72 9.60
C ILE A 9 22.20 -25.03 9.12
N VAL A 10 21.72 -26.27 9.30
CA VAL A 10 20.34 -26.66 8.95
C VAL A 10 19.32 -26.00 9.88
N PHE A 11 19.67 -25.75 11.14
CA PHE A 11 18.78 -25.04 12.07
C PHE A 11 18.69 -23.53 11.77
N LEU A 12 19.82 -22.90 11.41
CA LEU A 12 19.88 -21.49 11.04
C LEU A 12 19.21 -21.19 9.69
N SER A 13 19.28 -22.11 8.71
CA SER A 13 18.56 -21.93 7.44
C SER A 13 17.03 -22.02 7.59
N ASN A 14 16.53 -22.70 8.62
CA ASN A 14 15.10 -22.73 8.95
C ASN A 14 14.64 -21.55 9.80
N MET A 15 15.53 -20.82 10.47
CA MET A 15 15.16 -19.64 11.27
C MET A 15 14.96 -18.35 10.45
N ILE A 16 15.29 -18.36 9.15
CA ILE A 16 15.03 -17.21 8.26
C ILE A 16 13.59 -17.24 7.70
N ILE A 17 12.84 -18.32 7.95
CA ILE A 17 11.45 -18.49 7.52
C ILE A 17 10.50 -17.77 8.51
N GLY A 18 10.62 -16.44 8.57
CA GLY A 18 9.87 -15.61 9.51
C GLY A 18 9.50 -14.21 9.01
N GLN A 19 9.69 -13.88 7.73
CA GLN A 19 9.36 -12.55 7.20
C GLN A 19 8.24 -12.53 6.14
N GLU A 20 7.75 -13.68 5.68
CA GLU A 20 6.68 -13.71 4.68
C GLU A 20 5.31 -14.04 5.31
N ASN A 21 4.44 -13.04 5.39
CA ASN A 21 3.02 -13.28 5.63
C ASN A 21 2.37 -13.71 4.31
N LYS A 22 2.24 -15.02 4.08
CA LYS A 22 1.64 -15.58 2.85
C LYS A 22 0.25 -15.03 2.51
N ALA A 23 -0.51 -14.56 3.51
CA ALA A 23 -1.81 -13.95 3.25
C ALA A 23 -1.69 -12.63 2.47
N LEU A 24 -0.60 -11.89 2.65
CA LEU A 24 -0.30 -10.61 2.00
C LEU A 24 0.03 -10.77 0.51
N LEU A 25 0.56 -11.94 0.11
CA LEU A 25 0.97 -12.19 -1.28
C LEU A 25 -0.20 -12.08 -2.26
N GLY A 26 0.09 -11.48 -3.42
CA GLY A 26 -0.85 -11.28 -4.53
C GLY A 26 -1.12 -9.81 -4.82
N LYS A 27 -2.09 -9.60 -5.72
CA LYS A 27 -2.53 -8.27 -6.14
C LYS A 27 -3.76 -7.83 -5.34
N TRP A 28 -3.75 -6.58 -4.95
CA TRP A 28 -4.75 -5.95 -4.09
C TRP A 28 -5.21 -4.64 -4.71
N LYS A 29 -6.49 -4.57 -5.05
CA LYS A 29 -7.12 -3.40 -5.65
C LYS A 29 -7.72 -2.50 -4.58
N VAL A 30 -7.50 -1.18 -4.71
CA VAL A 30 -8.16 -0.20 -3.85
C VAL A 30 -9.67 -0.22 -4.04
N ILE A 31 -10.40 -0.34 -2.95
CA ILE A 31 -11.87 -0.22 -2.93
C ILE A 31 -12.36 0.95 -2.08
N GLU A 32 -11.61 1.35 -1.06
CA GLU A 32 -11.90 2.51 -0.23
C GLU A 32 -10.61 3.21 0.19
N ILE A 33 -10.66 4.54 0.31
CA ILE A 33 -9.58 5.39 0.79
C ILE A 33 -10.13 6.34 1.84
N PHE A 34 -9.37 6.53 2.90
CA PHE A 34 -9.65 7.50 3.93
C PHE A 34 -8.38 8.19 4.41
N ASN A 35 -8.44 9.51 4.48
CA ASN A 35 -7.47 10.33 5.19
C ASN A 35 -8.20 11.52 5.85
N ASN A 36 -7.47 12.44 6.46
CA ASN A 36 -8.06 13.60 7.15
C ASN A 36 -8.70 14.63 6.20
N ASP A 37 -8.47 14.50 4.90
CA ASP A 37 -8.92 15.45 3.88
C ASP A 37 -10.13 14.91 3.07
N TYR A 38 -10.24 13.59 2.87
CA TYR A 38 -11.37 12.98 2.17
C TYR A 38 -11.57 11.48 2.49
N PHE A 39 -12.78 11.03 2.21
CA PHE A 39 -13.16 9.63 2.07
C PHE A 39 -13.56 9.36 0.60
N TYR A 40 -13.10 8.26 0.03
CA TYR A 40 -13.48 7.82 -1.31
C TYR A 40 -13.81 6.33 -1.31
N LYS A 41 -15.02 5.98 -1.75
CA LYS A 41 -15.44 4.60 -2.04
C LYS A 41 -15.49 4.39 -3.55
N VAL A 42 -14.64 3.49 -4.04
CA VAL A 42 -14.39 3.30 -5.48
C VAL A 42 -15.58 2.64 -6.19
N GLU A 43 -16.24 1.67 -5.54
CA GLU A 43 -17.33 0.88 -6.14
C GLU A 43 -18.48 1.73 -6.67
N ASN A 44 -18.85 2.79 -5.97
CA ASN A 44 -19.96 3.67 -6.31
C ASN A 44 -19.53 5.12 -6.59
N ASP A 45 -18.25 5.34 -6.83
CA ASP A 45 -17.66 6.66 -7.12
C ASP A 45 -17.98 7.75 -6.05
N SER A 46 -18.22 7.34 -4.79
CA SER A 46 -18.65 8.24 -3.71
C SER A 46 -17.46 8.92 -3.02
N ILE A 47 -17.35 10.25 -3.19
CA ILE A 47 -16.30 11.06 -2.57
C ILE A 47 -16.89 12.11 -1.61
N VAL A 48 -16.47 12.02 -0.35
CA VAL A 48 -16.80 12.98 0.72
C VAL A 48 -15.54 13.74 1.10
N LEU A 49 -15.57 15.06 1.00
CA LEU A 49 -14.47 15.93 1.41
C LEU A 49 -14.66 16.33 2.88
N SER A 50 -13.58 16.45 3.63
CA SER A 50 -13.63 17.03 4.98
C SER A 50 -14.05 18.50 4.93
N GLU A 51 -14.57 19.05 6.04
CA GLU A 51 -14.95 20.46 6.10
C GLU A 51 -13.79 21.40 5.75
N LYS A 52 -12.57 21.05 6.18
CA LYS A 52 -11.35 21.78 5.86
C LYS A 52 -11.16 21.87 4.34
N MET A 53 -11.33 20.76 3.63
CA MET A 53 -11.17 20.74 2.17
C MET A 53 -12.32 21.44 1.45
N GLN A 54 -13.55 21.32 1.95
CA GLN A 54 -14.69 22.08 1.42
C GLN A 54 -14.48 23.60 1.57
N LYS A 55 -13.96 24.07 2.70
CA LYS A 55 -13.64 25.49 2.95
C LYS A 55 -12.46 25.97 2.09
N ARG A 56 -11.47 25.11 1.82
CA ARG A 56 -10.33 25.42 0.95
C ARG A 56 -10.77 25.66 -0.49
N TYR A 57 -11.67 24.82 -1.02
CA TYR A 57 -12.22 24.96 -2.37
C TYR A 57 -13.57 25.67 -2.30
N ARG A 58 -13.54 27.00 -2.27
CA ARG A 58 -14.69 27.87 -1.96
C ARG A 58 -15.91 27.71 -2.88
N ASN A 59 -15.71 27.26 -4.12
CA ASN A 59 -16.79 27.11 -5.09
C ASN A 59 -17.00 25.63 -5.47
N LYS A 60 -18.22 25.31 -5.91
CA LYS A 60 -18.62 23.94 -6.27
C LYS A 60 -17.79 23.37 -7.43
N ILE A 61 -17.36 24.18 -8.38
CA ILE A 61 -16.59 23.74 -9.55
C ILE A 61 -15.23 23.21 -9.10
N SER A 62 -14.47 23.99 -8.33
CA SER A 62 -13.16 23.58 -7.81
C SER A 62 -13.25 22.35 -6.89
N GLN A 63 -14.36 22.19 -6.14
CA GLN A 63 -14.59 20.96 -5.39
C GLN A 63 -14.81 19.76 -6.30
N GLN A 64 -15.54 19.91 -7.41
CA GLN A 64 -15.74 18.84 -8.38
C GLN A 64 -14.45 18.49 -9.12
N ASP A 65 -13.64 19.48 -9.50
CA ASP A 65 -12.33 19.27 -10.12
C ASP A 65 -11.41 18.48 -9.18
N TYR A 66 -11.40 18.83 -7.90
CA TYR A 66 -10.63 18.10 -6.89
C TYR A 66 -11.15 16.67 -6.67
N LYS A 67 -12.48 16.48 -6.66
CA LYS A 67 -13.05 15.12 -6.63
C LYS A 67 -12.70 14.31 -7.88
N ALA A 68 -12.63 14.95 -9.05
CA ALA A 68 -12.23 14.31 -10.29
C ALA A 68 -10.75 13.88 -10.25
N SER A 69 -9.86 14.70 -9.67
CA SER A 69 -8.46 14.30 -9.48
C SER A 69 -8.34 13.12 -8.51
N ILE A 70 -9.05 13.15 -7.37
CA ILE A 70 -9.09 12.01 -6.43
C ILE A 70 -9.53 10.73 -7.16
N ARG A 71 -10.57 10.80 -7.98
CA ARG A 71 -11.04 9.65 -8.76
C ARG A 71 -9.97 9.15 -9.73
N GLY A 72 -9.37 10.05 -10.50
CA GLY A 72 -8.34 9.72 -11.50
C GLY A 72 -7.11 9.06 -10.88
N ASP A 73 -6.67 9.57 -9.74
CA ASP A 73 -5.44 9.11 -9.09
C ASP A 73 -5.59 7.75 -8.39
N ASN A 74 -6.81 7.33 -8.08
CA ASN A 74 -7.04 6.23 -7.13
C ASN A 74 -7.92 5.08 -7.64
N ARG A 75 -8.74 5.30 -8.67
CA ARG A 75 -9.78 4.32 -9.09
C ARG A 75 -9.21 2.97 -9.51
N GLU A 76 -8.03 2.95 -10.10
CA GLU A 76 -7.41 1.73 -10.66
C GLU A 76 -6.12 1.34 -9.92
N VAL A 77 -5.88 1.90 -8.73
CA VAL A 77 -4.66 1.65 -7.97
C VAL A 77 -4.58 0.20 -7.50
N ILE A 78 -3.43 -0.43 -7.76
CA ILE A 78 -3.09 -1.79 -7.36
C ILE A 78 -1.81 -1.80 -6.52
N PHE A 79 -1.85 -2.56 -5.43
CA PHE A 79 -0.71 -2.96 -4.62
C PHE A 79 -0.43 -4.44 -4.90
N GLU A 80 0.81 -4.80 -5.16
CA GLU A 80 1.20 -6.18 -5.41
C GLU A 80 2.38 -6.56 -4.51
N PHE A 81 2.17 -7.58 -3.69
CA PHE A 81 3.20 -8.19 -2.86
C PHE A 81 3.57 -9.53 -3.47
N ARG A 82 4.85 -9.74 -3.75
CA ARG A 82 5.35 -11.01 -4.31
C ARG A 82 6.26 -11.72 -3.30
N ASN A 83 6.64 -12.94 -3.69
CA ASN A 83 7.65 -13.72 -2.97
C ASN A 83 8.97 -12.94 -2.95
N GLU A 84 9.91 -13.36 -2.09
CA GLU A 84 11.22 -12.70 -1.96
C GLU A 84 11.11 -11.23 -1.57
N ASN A 85 10.04 -10.89 -0.87
CA ASN A 85 9.78 -9.57 -0.32
C ASN A 85 9.69 -8.44 -1.35
N GLU A 86 9.31 -8.73 -2.60
CA GLU A 86 9.12 -7.67 -3.60
C GLU A 86 7.76 -6.97 -3.45
N PHE A 87 7.76 -5.66 -3.66
CA PHE A 87 6.58 -4.82 -3.65
C PHE A 87 6.48 -3.98 -4.92
N TYR A 88 5.28 -3.91 -5.47
CA TYR A 88 4.94 -3.11 -6.64
C TYR A 88 3.67 -2.32 -6.39
N TYR A 89 3.68 -1.06 -6.83
CA TYR A 89 2.53 -0.18 -6.82
C TYR A 89 2.26 0.30 -8.25
N PHE A 90 1.01 0.20 -8.68
CA PHE A 90 0.54 0.63 -9.99
C PHE A 90 -0.60 1.63 -9.83
N PHE A 91 -0.56 2.74 -10.57
CA PHE A 91 -1.70 3.66 -10.66
C PHE A 91 -2.89 3.10 -11.46
N SER A 92 -2.66 2.07 -12.29
CA SER A 92 -3.70 1.43 -13.10
C SER A 92 -3.45 -0.06 -13.24
N GLU A 93 -4.52 -0.85 -13.27
CA GLU A 93 -4.49 -2.28 -13.62
C GLU A 93 -3.90 -2.55 -15.01
N LYS A 94 -4.01 -1.58 -15.92
CA LYS A 94 -3.51 -1.69 -17.30
C LYS A 94 -2.06 -1.21 -17.44
N ALA A 95 -1.45 -0.74 -16.37
CA ALA A 95 -0.09 -0.22 -16.42
C ALA A 95 0.91 -1.35 -16.75
N ILE A 96 1.73 -1.12 -17.77
CA ILE A 96 2.79 -2.06 -18.18
C ILE A 96 3.95 -2.03 -17.18
N TYR A 97 4.20 -0.87 -16.56
CA TYR A 97 5.28 -0.65 -15.61
C TYR A 97 4.75 -0.14 -14.27
N PRO A 98 5.33 -0.61 -13.15
CA PRO A 98 4.96 -0.13 -11.83
C PRO A 98 5.38 1.34 -11.66
N THR A 99 4.53 2.12 -11.00
CA THR A 99 4.88 3.50 -10.62
C THR A 99 5.94 3.50 -9.53
N PHE A 100 5.84 2.58 -8.57
CA PHE A 100 6.88 2.29 -7.60
C PHE A 100 7.16 0.79 -7.56
N LYS A 101 8.43 0.43 -7.47
CA LYS A 101 8.88 -0.95 -7.27
C LYS A 101 9.97 -0.99 -6.23
N GLY A 102 10.09 -2.09 -5.51
CA GLY A 102 11.16 -2.26 -4.54
C GLY A 102 10.92 -3.46 -3.65
N THR A 103 11.41 -3.37 -2.43
CA THR A 103 11.27 -4.44 -1.44
C THR A 103 10.56 -3.95 -0.20
N TYR A 104 10.07 -4.90 0.59
CA TYR A 104 9.52 -4.63 1.91
C TYR A 104 10.16 -5.50 2.98
N GLU A 105 10.33 -4.95 4.18
CA GLU A 105 10.63 -5.72 5.37
C GLU A 105 9.42 -5.71 6.30
N MET A 106 9.12 -6.85 6.90
CA MET A 106 7.97 -6.99 7.77
C MET A 106 8.41 -7.22 9.21
N ILE A 107 7.86 -6.41 10.12
CA ILE A 107 8.01 -6.59 11.57
C ILE A 107 6.60 -6.58 12.17
N LYS A 108 6.09 -7.76 12.51
CA LYS A 108 4.70 -7.97 12.94
C LYS A 108 3.71 -7.46 11.86
N ASN A 109 3.01 -6.38 12.14
CA ASN A 109 2.01 -5.73 11.29
C ASN A 109 2.52 -4.42 10.66
N LEU A 110 3.81 -4.13 10.80
CA LEU A 110 4.49 -3.01 10.16
C LEU A 110 5.27 -3.50 8.93
N LEU A 111 5.30 -2.65 7.92
CA LEU A 111 6.00 -2.82 6.66
C LEU A 111 6.92 -1.62 6.43
N PHE A 112 8.20 -1.90 6.22
CA PHE A 112 9.19 -0.90 5.84
C PHE A 112 9.50 -1.09 4.36
N LEU A 113 9.09 -0.14 3.53
CA LEU A 113 9.19 -0.20 2.08
C LEU A 113 10.42 0.60 1.62
N ASP A 114 11.31 -0.03 0.85
CA ASP A 114 12.39 0.64 0.12
C ASP A 114 12.04 0.62 -1.36
N LEU A 115 11.60 1.76 -1.88
CA LEU A 115 10.94 1.90 -3.17
C LEU A 115 11.75 2.77 -4.13
N THR A 116 11.63 2.48 -5.41
CA THR A 116 12.15 3.30 -6.50
C THR A 116 11.03 3.65 -7.45
N ASN A 117 10.90 4.94 -7.80
CA ASN A 117 9.89 5.39 -8.76
C ASN A 117 10.39 5.30 -10.22
N LEU A 118 9.53 5.64 -11.17
CA LEU A 118 9.86 5.65 -12.61
C LEU A 118 11.04 6.58 -12.97
N ALA A 119 11.31 7.61 -12.18
CA ALA A 119 12.45 8.52 -12.36
C ALA A 119 13.73 8.03 -11.64
N ASN A 120 13.75 6.77 -11.18
CA ASN A 120 14.85 6.17 -10.40
C ASN A 120 15.15 6.88 -9.07
N ILE A 121 14.19 7.62 -8.53
CA ILE A 121 14.30 8.25 -7.21
C ILE A 121 13.94 7.21 -6.15
N LYS A 122 14.85 7.02 -5.19
CA LYS A 122 14.64 6.15 -4.02
C LYS A 122 13.81 6.83 -2.95
N ILE A 123 12.88 6.09 -2.37
CA ILE A 123 11.94 6.56 -1.37
C ILE A 123 11.77 5.47 -0.33
N LYS A 124 11.86 5.83 0.95
CA LYS A 124 11.51 4.94 2.05
C LYS A 124 10.13 5.29 2.58
N LYS A 125 9.30 4.28 2.84
CA LYS A 125 7.97 4.45 3.41
C LYS A 125 7.75 3.45 4.53
N GLU A 126 6.97 3.85 5.52
CA GLU A 126 6.44 2.95 6.53
C GLU A 126 4.95 2.75 6.26
N ALA A 127 4.50 1.51 6.40
CA ALA A 127 3.10 1.16 6.33
C ALA A 127 2.73 0.20 7.45
N SER A 128 1.45 0.17 7.81
CA SER A 128 0.89 -0.84 8.70
C SER A 128 -0.26 -1.54 8.03
N PHE A 129 -0.51 -2.79 8.41
CA PHE A 129 -1.58 -3.56 7.80
C PHE A 129 -2.29 -4.51 8.77
N TYR A 130 -3.53 -4.84 8.44
CA TYR A 130 -4.27 -5.94 9.05
C TYR A 130 -5.32 -6.48 8.07
N PHE A 131 -5.84 -7.68 8.36
CA PHE A 131 -6.91 -8.28 7.58
C PHE A 131 -8.23 -8.20 8.35
N LYS A 132 -9.31 -7.84 7.64
CA LYS A 132 -10.67 -7.84 8.16
C LYS A 132 -11.65 -8.10 7.03
N ASP A 133 -12.61 -9.00 7.26
CA ASP A 133 -13.66 -9.35 6.29
C ASP A 133 -13.13 -9.74 4.89
N GLY A 134 -11.98 -10.42 4.85
CA GLY A 134 -11.31 -10.83 3.61
C GLY A 134 -10.58 -9.70 2.86
N ASN A 135 -10.60 -8.47 3.37
CA ASN A 135 -9.92 -7.33 2.81
C ASN A 135 -8.62 -7.02 3.58
N LEU A 136 -7.66 -6.44 2.86
CA LEU A 136 -6.43 -5.91 3.42
C LEU A 136 -6.64 -4.43 3.75
N HIS A 137 -6.57 -4.09 5.02
CA HIS A 137 -6.51 -2.70 5.47
C HIS A 137 -5.06 -2.29 5.55
N PHE A 138 -4.67 -1.33 4.72
CA PHE A 138 -3.28 -0.92 4.51
C PHE A 138 -3.15 0.58 4.76
N THR A 139 -2.31 0.97 5.70
CA THR A 139 -2.11 2.39 6.07
C THR A 139 -0.71 2.81 5.67
N MET A 140 -0.59 3.70 4.69
CA MET A 140 0.70 4.32 4.36
C MET A 140 0.93 5.53 5.26
N HIS A 141 1.98 5.47 6.07
CA HIS A 141 2.39 6.57 6.92
C HIS A 141 3.14 7.60 6.08
N LEU A 142 2.72 8.85 6.19
CA LEU A 142 3.43 9.99 5.61
C LEU A 142 4.24 10.67 6.70
N GLU A 143 5.25 11.43 6.30
CA GLU A 143 5.95 12.35 7.22
C GLU A 143 4.99 13.41 7.78
N SER A 144 3.93 13.72 7.03
CA SER A 144 2.80 14.49 7.54
C SER A 144 1.89 13.58 8.38
N ASN A 145 1.30 14.12 9.45
CA ASN A 145 0.30 13.44 10.29
C ASN A 145 -1.05 13.19 9.56
N ASN A 146 -1.02 12.89 8.27
CA ASN A 146 -2.17 12.60 7.44
C ASN A 146 -1.93 11.28 6.65
N PRO A 147 -1.95 10.12 7.32
CA PRO A 147 -1.73 8.86 6.66
C PRO A 147 -2.85 8.56 5.65
N TYR A 148 -2.51 7.82 4.61
CA TYR A 148 -3.51 7.27 3.69
C TYR A 148 -3.91 5.87 4.16
N ASN A 149 -5.17 5.71 4.52
CA ASN A 149 -5.76 4.43 4.89
C ASN A 149 -6.49 3.88 3.68
N TYR A 150 -6.07 2.70 3.22
CA TYR A 150 -6.66 1.99 2.11
C TYR A 150 -7.37 0.74 2.62
N THR A 151 -8.57 0.49 2.11
CA THR A 151 -9.16 -0.85 2.11
C THR A 151 -8.93 -1.44 0.73
N LEU A 152 -8.30 -2.61 0.69
CA LEU A 152 -7.89 -3.28 -0.52
C LEU A 152 -8.56 -4.65 -0.63
N LYS A 153 -9.08 -4.96 -1.81
CA LYS A 153 -9.67 -6.27 -2.15
C LYS A 153 -8.69 -7.08 -2.99
N LYS A 154 -8.54 -8.37 -2.68
CA LYS A 154 -7.71 -9.27 -3.47
C LYS A 154 -8.28 -9.45 -4.88
N LEU A 155 -7.40 -9.44 -5.89
CA LEU A 155 -7.73 -9.75 -7.29
C LEU A 155 -7.60 -11.25 -7.60
#